data_AF-A0A2T5GCE9-F1
#
_entry.id   AF-A0A2T5GCE9-F1
#
_cell.length_a   1.000
_cell.length_b   1.000
_cell.length_c   1.000
_cell.angle_alpha   90.00
_cell.angle_beta   90.00
_cell.angle_gamma   90.00
#
_symmetry.space_group_name_H-M   'P 1'
#
loop_
_entity.id
_entity.type
_entity.pdbx_description
1 polymer ?
#
loop_
_entity_poly.entity_id
_entity_poly.type
_entity_poly.pdbx_seq_one_letter_code
_entity_poly.pdbx_strand_id
1 'polypeptide(L)'
;MPLLPPLYAAYVDRRPEALGRFEADPWDAGTWRRRLDALAATRPLRLDAAAVAEALRAFNREIGADERAMASIDAIAAGAPVVVGGHQAMLFGGPLFVFLKALSVIRLAEDLSARLGERIVPVFWIAGEDHDFAEVGGLYALRPDWTIEKIALEPPDPERRLSVSRLHLSEAALREAADRLAATWPETEFKPAAEALLRDAVAGGGSLVQVFGRLMARLFAGTGLVFLDSDDPRLRVVERPAFRRLIEAAPAVRGALAAGAAVVRDLGFSPQLDAADGAYLFLHTEATGRVGLRFVGDGFSDRRGEHRFSTAELLAIAEAAPERLSTAAGTRPIMQEMLFPVLAAVLGPSEVAYWAELKEAFRALRLVLPPAVPRFQATVVEPSLARALEDVGGEAHRAVANPAYIEACQAAWLEAQGTARRLEERFQEIRRAIEALYAPLVAELAALEKGLGPMAEENLRKILGHVDFLAARALQAEKRRLDGAARRFERIRQLLAPLDRTQERVIGPFHFIVRHGLEAWHERWRALSLPLDGRHHLVYWDGGGG
;
A
#
# COMPACT_ATOMS: atom_id res chain seq x y z
N MET A 1 12.13 10.05 -4.77
CA MET A 1 11.17 9.11 -4.16
C MET A 1 11.29 9.22 -2.65
N PRO A 2 10.25 8.92 -1.86
CA PRO A 2 10.38 8.94 -0.40
C PRO A 2 11.50 7.98 0.01
N LEU A 3 12.03 8.14 1.22
CA LEU A 3 13.20 7.38 1.72
C LEU A 3 12.90 5.87 1.70
N LEU A 4 13.12 5.23 0.55
CA LEU A 4 13.19 3.78 0.43
C LEU A 4 14.31 3.29 1.34
N PRO A 5 14.19 2.10 1.96
CA PRO A 5 15.30 1.53 2.70
C PRO A 5 16.57 1.53 1.83
N PRO A 6 17.72 2.03 2.31
CA PRO A 6 18.94 2.10 1.50
C PRO A 6 19.36 0.75 0.90
N LEU A 7 19.15 -0.35 1.64
CA LEU A 7 19.40 -1.69 1.16
C LEU A 7 18.48 -2.06 -0.01
N TYR A 8 17.19 -1.71 0.05
CA TYR A 8 16.27 -1.93 -1.07
C TYR A 8 16.71 -1.18 -2.32
N ALA A 9 17.10 0.09 -2.19
CA ALA A 9 17.61 0.87 -3.32
C ALA A 9 18.87 0.21 -3.93
N ALA A 10 19.82 -0.22 -3.09
CA ALA A 10 21.01 -0.93 -3.53
C ALA A 10 20.69 -2.28 -4.21
N TYR A 11 19.67 -3.01 -3.73
CA TYR A 11 19.20 -4.25 -4.31
C TYR A 11 18.60 -4.04 -5.72
N VAL A 12 17.72 -3.04 -5.85
CA VAL A 12 17.10 -2.64 -7.13
C VAL A 12 18.14 -2.14 -8.14
N ASP A 13 19.17 -1.44 -7.68
CA ASP A 13 20.31 -1.01 -8.49
C ASP A 13 21.33 -2.14 -8.75
N ARG A 14 21.04 -3.37 -8.32
CA ARG A 14 21.86 -4.57 -8.53
C ARG A 14 23.28 -4.43 -8.00
N ARG A 15 23.46 -3.70 -6.90
CA ARG A 15 24.77 -3.55 -6.27
C ARG A 15 25.21 -4.89 -5.69
N PRO A 16 26.45 -5.35 -5.95
CA PRO A 16 26.93 -6.67 -5.51
C PRO A 16 26.78 -6.91 -4.01
N GLU A 17 27.00 -5.88 -3.18
CA GLU A 17 26.86 -5.95 -1.73
C GLU A 17 25.44 -6.30 -1.29
N ALA A 18 24.41 -5.74 -1.93
CA ALA A 18 23.01 -6.00 -1.61
C ALA A 18 22.52 -7.31 -2.25
N LEU A 19 22.83 -7.55 -3.53
CA LEU A 19 22.47 -8.79 -4.22
C LEU A 19 23.08 -10.03 -3.57
N GLY A 20 24.32 -9.94 -3.08
CA GLY A 20 25.02 -11.03 -2.40
C GLY A 20 24.33 -11.52 -1.12
N ARG A 21 23.40 -10.75 -0.57
CA ARG A 21 22.55 -11.13 0.58
C ARG A 21 21.40 -12.07 0.22
N PHE A 22 21.19 -12.33 -1.06
CA PHE A 22 20.18 -13.26 -1.55
C PHE A 22 20.85 -14.48 -2.19
N GLU A 23 20.08 -15.56 -2.40
CA GLU A 23 20.57 -16.76 -3.08
C GLU A 23 20.42 -16.69 -4.60
N ALA A 24 19.64 -15.72 -5.10
CA ALA A 24 19.37 -15.56 -6.52
C ALA A 24 19.12 -14.11 -6.90
N ASP A 25 19.54 -13.76 -8.12
CA ASP A 25 19.17 -12.53 -8.82
C ASP A 25 17.86 -12.80 -9.61
N PRO A 26 16.72 -12.18 -9.25
CA PRO A 26 15.45 -12.39 -9.94
C PRO A 26 15.43 -11.82 -11.38
N TRP A 27 16.42 -11.01 -11.75
CA TRP A 27 16.54 -10.44 -13.09
C TRP A 27 17.46 -11.24 -14.02
N ASP A 28 18.16 -12.26 -13.51
CA ASP A 28 18.86 -13.23 -14.34
C ASP A 28 17.88 -14.26 -14.93
N ALA A 29 17.90 -14.43 -16.25
CA ALA A 29 17.03 -15.36 -16.95
C ALA A 29 17.23 -16.81 -16.49
N GLY A 30 18.45 -17.18 -16.09
CA GLY A 30 18.78 -18.52 -15.63
C GLY A 30 18.27 -18.86 -14.22
N THR A 31 17.87 -17.86 -13.42
CA THR A 31 17.45 -18.04 -12.03
C THR A 31 16.28 -19.01 -11.88
N TRP A 32 15.27 -18.89 -12.74
CA TRP A 32 14.01 -19.59 -12.57
C TRP A 32 14.13 -21.09 -12.76
N ARG A 33 14.87 -21.53 -13.80
CA ARG A 33 15.12 -22.95 -14.03
C ARG A 33 15.97 -23.54 -12.89
N ARG A 34 17.06 -22.85 -12.51
CA ARG A 34 17.91 -23.29 -11.38
C ARG A 34 17.14 -23.41 -10.08
N ARG A 35 16.26 -22.44 -9.77
CA ARG A 35 15.43 -22.50 -8.56
C ARG A 35 14.44 -23.64 -8.65
N LEU A 36 13.75 -23.81 -9.77
CA LEU A 36 12.80 -24.90 -9.98
C LEU A 36 13.46 -26.27 -9.76
N ASP A 37 14.64 -26.49 -10.31
CA ASP A 37 15.41 -27.73 -10.14
C ASP A 37 15.81 -27.93 -8.66
N ALA A 38 16.23 -26.85 -7.99
CA ALA A 38 16.60 -26.87 -6.58
C ALA A 38 15.41 -27.17 -5.64
N LEU A 39 14.17 -26.92 -6.05
CA LEU A 39 12.99 -27.26 -5.25
C LEU A 39 12.85 -28.76 -5.02
N ALA A 40 13.42 -29.63 -5.86
CA ALA A 40 13.41 -31.06 -5.61
C ALA A 40 14.22 -31.44 -4.35
N ALA A 41 15.33 -30.74 -4.11
CA ALA A 41 16.25 -31.04 -3.00
C ALA A 41 15.66 -30.72 -1.62
N THR A 42 14.74 -29.74 -1.52
CA THR A 42 14.10 -29.37 -0.25
C THR A 42 12.77 -30.11 0.00
N ARG A 43 12.32 -30.98 -0.91
CA ARG A 43 11.08 -31.76 -0.78
C ARG A 43 10.96 -32.53 0.55
N PRO A 44 12.01 -33.20 1.08
CA PRO A 44 11.91 -33.91 2.36
C PRO A 44 11.71 -32.99 3.58
N LEU A 45 11.92 -31.69 3.41
CA LEU A 45 11.79 -30.68 4.48
C LEU A 45 10.42 -29.99 4.45
N ARG A 46 9.59 -30.29 3.45
CA ARG A 46 8.27 -29.69 3.28
C ARG A 46 7.21 -30.48 4.04
N LEU A 47 6.14 -29.75 4.39
CA LEU A 47 4.94 -30.29 4.98
C LEU A 47 4.09 -31.03 3.92
N ASP A 48 3.09 -31.78 4.38
CA ASP A 48 2.21 -32.55 3.52
C ASP A 48 1.37 -31.63 2.63
N ALA A 49 1.63 -31.65 1.32
CA ALA A 49 0.98 -30.79 0.35
C ALA A 49 -0.55 -31.02 0.26
N ALA A 50 -1.02 -32.26 0.47
CA ALA A 50 -2.46 -32.55 0.46
C ALA A 50 -3.14 -31.99 1.70
N ALA A 51 -2.49 -32.08 2.87
CA ALA A 51 -2.99 -31.49 4.10
C ALA A 51 -3.01 -29.95 4.04
N VAL A 52 -1.95 -29.34 3.49
CA VAL A 52 -1.91 -27.89 3.22
C VAL A 52 -3.05 -27.50 2.29
N ALA A 53 -3.24 -28.23 1.18
CA ALA A 53 -4.30 -27.94 0.22
C ALA A 53 -5.71 -28.04 0.83
N GLU A 54 -5.95 -28.97 1.75
CA GLU A 54 -7.26 -29.07 2.42
C GLU A 54 -7.53 -27.87 3.34
N ALA A 55 -6.53 -27.42 4.12
CA ALA A 55 -6.66 -26.20 4.93
C ALA A 55 -6.93 -24.97 4.05
N LEU A 56 -6.19 -24.84 2.93
CA LEU A 56 -6.41 -23.78 1.94
C LEU A 56 -7.80 -23.85 1.34
N ARG A 57 -8.27 -25.03 0.94
CA ARG A 57 -9.59 -25.23 0.33
C ARG A 57 -10.69 -24.79 1.27
N ALA A 58 -10.58 -25.14 2.55
CA ALA A 58 -11.56 -24.77 3.56
C ALA A 58 -11.65 -23.24 3.73
N PHE A 59 -10.51 -22.56 3.88
CA PHE A 59 -10.49 -21.10 4.00
C PHE A 59 -10.95 -20.38 2.72
N ASN A 60 -10.52 -20.84 1.54
CA ASN A 60 -10.88 -20.20 0.27
C ASN A 60 -12.38 -20.35 -0.06
N ARG A 61 -12.99 -21.48 0.29
CA ARG A 61 -14.46 -21.65 0.17
C ARG A 61 -15.23 -20.73 1.13
N GLU A 62 -14.73 -20.60 2.35
CA GLU A 62 -15.33 -19.73 3.39
C GLU A 62 -15.36 -18.26 2.96
N ILE A 63 -14.30 -17.79 2.29
CA ILE A 63 -14.23 -16.42 1.74
C ILE A 63 -14.86 -16.29 0.34
N GLY A 64 -15.44 -17.35 -0.21
CA GLY A 64 -16.12 -17.32 -1.52
C GLY A 64 -15.20 -17.17 -2.72
N ALA A 65 -13.97 -17.70 -2.66
CA ALA A 65 -13.09 -17.80 -3.81
C ALA A 65 -13.68 -18.72 -4.89
N ASP A 66 -13.31 -18.47 -6.15
CA ASP A 66 -13.91 -19.13 -7.31
C ASP A 66 -13.30 -20.51 -7.63
N GLU A 67 -13.85 -21.17 -8.64
CA GLU A 67 -13.38 -22.49 -9.09
C GLU A 67 -11.95 -22.48 -9.65
N ARG A 68 -11.47 -21.32 -10.15
CA ARG A 68 -10.07 -21.22 -10.57
C ARG A 68 -9.12 -21.27 -9.37
N ALA A 69 -9.48 -20.64 -8.24
CA ALA A 69 -8.73 -20.79 -7.01
C ALA A 69 -8.76 -22.24 -6.51
N MET A 70 -9.89 -22.94 -6.58
CA MET A 70 -9.98 -24.37 -6.22
C MET A 70 -9.06 -25.23 -7.09
N ALA A 71 -9.06 -25.02 -8.41
CA ALA A 71 -8.15 -25.74 -9.31
C ALA A 71 -6.67 -25.44 -9.02
N SER A 72 -6.34 -24.23 -8.57
CA SER A 72 -4.98 -23.89 -8.10
C SER A 72 -4.61 -24.61 -6.81
N ILE A 73 -5.56 -24.77 -5.88
CA ILE A 73 -5.36 -25.56 -4.67
C ILE A 73 -5.14 -27.05 -4.99
N ASP A 74 -5.87 -27.59 -5.98
CA ASP A 74 -5.64 -28.96 -6.45
C ASP A 74 -4.23 -29.14 -7.05
N ALA A 75 -3.73 -28.12 -7.76
CA ALA A 75 -2.35 -28.13 -8.26
C ALA A 75 -1.33 -28.06 -7.11
N ILE A 76 -1.59 -27.30 -6.05
CA ILE A 76 -0.76 -27.31 -4.83
C ILE A 76 -0.74 -28.70 -4.21
N ALA A 77 -1.90 -29.38 -4.11
CA ALA A 77 -1.98 -30.75 -3.61
C ALA A 77 -1.11 -31.73 -4.43
N ALA A 78 -1.01 -31.51 -5.74
CA ALA A 78 -0.15 -32.26 -6.66
C ALA A 78 1.34 -31.86 -6.60
N GLY A 79 1.70 -30.86 -5.79
CA GLY A 79 3.09 -30.40 -5.59
C GLY A 79 3.53 -29.28 -6.52
N ALA A 80 2.61 -28.54 -7.14
CA ALA A 80 2.93 -27.41 -8.01
C ALA A 80 3.75 -26.33 -7.26
N PRO A 81 4.83 -25.79 -7.87
CA PRO A 81 5.54 -24.65 -7.33
C PRO A 81 4.65 -23.40 -7.20
N VAL A 82 4.98 -22.54 -6.24
CA VAL A 82 4.18 -21.34 -5.96
C VAL A 82 4.98 -20.06 -6.14
N VAL A 83 4.30 -18.98 -6.55
CA VAL A 83 4.74 -17.61 -6.28
C VAL A 83 3.95 -17.12 -5.09
N VAL A 84 4.64 -16.69 -4.04
CA VAL A 84 3.99 -16.20 -2.81
C VAL A 84 4.24 -14.71 -2.67
N GLY A 85 3.20 -13.95 -2.39
CA GLY A 85 3.31 -12.63 -1.79
C GLY A 85 2.32 -12.56 -0.63
N GLY A 86 2.35 -11.48 0.14
CA GLY A 86 1.44 -11.39 1.27
C GLY A 86 1.39 -10.02 1.89
N HIS A 87 0.37 -9.78 2.70
CA HIS A 87 0.27 -8.57 3.50
C HIS A 87 -0.67 -8.80 4.68
N GLN A 88 -0.69 -7.87 5.62
CA GLN A 88 -1.72 -7.87 6.65
C GLN A 88 -3.10 -7.61 6.04
N ALA A 89 -4.15 -8.10 6.72
CA ALA A 89 -5.54 -7.89 6.30
C ALA A 89 -5.99 -6.46 6.61
N MET A 90 -5.72 -5.52 5.71
CA MET A 90 -6.10 -4.12 5.85
C MET A 90 -7.61 -3.93 5.63
N LEU A 91 -8.24 -3.04 6.41
CA LEU A 91 -9.66 -2.69 6.25
C LEU A 91 -9.98 -2.32 4.80
N PHE A 92 -11.00 -2.99 4.24
CA PHE A 92 -11.50 -2.80 2.86
C PHE A 92 -10.42 -2.85 1.78
N GLY A 93 -9.41 -3.71 1.96
CA GLY A 93 -8.30 -3.88 1.01
C GLY A 93 -7.18 -2.86 1.20
N GLY A 94 -7.40 -1.83 2.02
CA GLY A 94 -6.40 -0.85 2.40
C GLY A 94 -5.84 -0.03 1.23
N PRO A 95 -4.58 0.42 1.34
CA PRO A 95 -3.94 1.21 0.30
C PRO A 95 -3.67 0.39 -0.98
N LEU A 96 -3.61 1.05 -2.13
CA LEU A 96 -3.51 0.41 -3.46
C LEU A 96 -2.32 -0.56 -3.59
N PHE A 97 -1.22 -0.37 -2.85
CA PHE A 97 -0.08 -1.29 -2.93
C PHE A 97 -0.44 -2.74 -2.59
N VAL A 98 -1.47 -2.98 -1.77
CA VAL A 98 -1.92 -4.34 -1.43
C VAL A 98 -2.47 -5.04 -2.68
N PHE A 99 -3.33 -4.32 -3.42
CA PHE A 99 -3.82 -4.75 -4.73
C PHE A 99 -2.67 -4.97 -5.72
N LEU A 100 -1.73 -4.02 -5.83
CA LEU A 100 -0.58 -4.14 -6.75
C LEU A 100 0.33 -5.32 -6.39
N LYS A 101 0.46 -5.65 -5.10
CA LYS A 101 1.23 -6.81 -4.65
C LYS A 101 0.55 -8.12 -5.06
N ALA A 102 -0.77 -8.24 -4.86
CA ALA A 102 -1.53 -9.41 -5.34
C ALA A 102 -1.44 -9.55 -6.86
N LEU A 103 -1.60 -8.44 -7.59
CA LEU A 103 -1.44 -8.41 -9.04
C LEU A 103 -0.03 -8.86 -9.47
N SER A 104 1.02 -8.42 -8.77
CA SER A 104 2.41 -8.82 -9.03
C SER A 104 2.62 -10.33 -8.85
N VAL A 105 2.00 -10.93 -7.82
CA VAL A 105 2.04 -12.38 -7.56
C VAL A 105 1.38 -13.15 -8.70
N ILE A 106 0.18 -12.74 -9.10
CA ILE A 106 -0.58 -13.36 -10.20
C ILE A 106 0.24 -13.31 -11.49
N ARG A 107 0.71 -12.11 -11.87
CA ARG A 107 1.37 -11.90 -13.15
C ARG A 107 2.74 -12.58 -13.22
N LEU A 108 3.47 -12.63 -12.10
CA LEU A 108 4.70 -13.40 -12.03
C LEU A 108 4.43 -14.91 -12.15
N ALA A 109 3.38 -15.44 -11.52
CA ALA A 109 3.02 -16.86 -11.64
C ALA A 109 2.62 -17.22 -13.08
N GLU A 110 1.83 -16.38 -13.75
CA GLU A 110 1.47 -16.53 -15.17
C GLU A 110 2.71 -16.53 -16.07
N ASP A 111 3.56 -15.52 -15.93
CA ASP A 111 4.78 -15.37 -16.72
C ASP A 111 5.75 -16.55 -16.53
N LEU A 112 5.97 -16.98 -15.28
CA LEU A 112 6.85 -18.10 -14.99
C LEU A 112 6.25 -19.43 -15.45
N SER A 113 4.93 -19.59 -15.39
CA SER A 113 4.26 -20.78 -15.94
C SER A 113 4.50 -20.89 -17.44
N ALA A 114 4.28 -19.80 -18.17
CA ALA A 114 4.50 -19.75 -19.62
C ALA A 114 5.97 -19.99 -19.99
N ARG A 115 6.91 -19.41 -19.25
CA ARG A 115 8.36 -19.54 -19.53
C ARG A 115 8.93 -20.91 -19.18
N LEU A 116 8.45 -21.54 -18.10
CA LEU A 116 9.01 -22.80 -17.61
C LEU A 116 8.30 -24.02 -18.18
N GLY A 117 7.07 -23.86 -18.70
CA GLY A 117 6.24 -24.98 -19.17
C GLY A 117 5.62 -25.78 -18.02
N GLU A 118 5.54 -25.20 -16.83
CA GLU A 118 5.07 -25.83 -15.60
C GLU A 118 3.94 -25.00 -15.00
N ARG A 119 2.99 -25.62 -14.30
CA ARG A 119 1.94 -24.86 -13.61
C ARG A 119 2.50 -24.24 -12.33
N ILE A 120 2.59 -22.91 -12.29
CA ILE A 120 3.00 -22.15 -11.11
C ILE A 120 1.77 -21.48 -10.49
N VAL A 121 1.56 -21.69 -9.19
CA VAL A 121 0.34 -21.23 -8.50
C VAL A 121 0.59 -19.90 -7.77
N PRO A 122 -0.23 -18.86 -7.99
CA PRO A 122 -0.17 -17.63 -7.21
C PRO A 122 -0.84 -17.81 -5.84
N VAL A 123 -0.11 -17.48 -4.77
CA VAL A 123 -0.59 -17.56 -3.38
C VAL A 123 -0.43 -16.21 -2.69
N PHE A 124 -1.53 -15.71 -2.09
CA PHE A 124 -1.53 -14.53 -1.24
C PHE A 124 -1.62 -14.92 0.24
N TRP A 125 -0.51 -14.72 0.94
CA TRP A 125 -0.37 -14.93 2.38
C TRP A 125 -0.97 -13.74 3.14
N ILE A 126 -2.13 -13.94 3.76
CA ILE A 126 -2.75 -12.98 4.67
C ILE A 126 -2.11 -13.16 6.04
N ALA A 127 -1.41 -12.12 6.52
CA ALA A 127 -0.71 -12.12 7.81
C ALA A 127 -1.67 -11.94 8.99
N GLY A 128 -2.66 -12.83 9.09
CA GLY A 128 -3.68 -12.85 10.13
C GLY A 128 -3.16 -13.14 11.55
N GLU A 129 -1.96 -13.73 11.69
CA GLU A 129 -1.30 -13.99 12.97
C GLU A 129 -0.75 -12.73 13.63
N ASP A 130 -0.63 -11.62 12.88
CA ASP A 130 -0.24 -10.34 13.42
C ASP A 130 -1.29 -9.79 14.41
N HIS A 131 -0.89 -8.97 15.37
CA HIS A 131 -1.77 -8.39 16.39
C HIS A 131 -1.81 -6.85 16.34
N ASP A 132 -1.17 -6.22 15.36
CA ASP A 132 -1.19 -4.77 15.17
C ASP A 132 -2.51 -4.30 14.52
N PHE A 133 -3.59 -4.34 15.30
CA PHE A 133 -4.90 -3.87 14.84
C PHE A 133 -4.89 -2.37 14.50
N ALA A 134 -4.03 -1.58 15.14
CA ALA A 134 -3.95 -0.13 14.90
C ALA A 134 -3.43 0.19 13.49
N GLU A 135 -2.55 -0.65 12.94
CA GLU A 135 -2.09 -0.57 11.56
C GLU A 135 -3.19 -0.96 10.55
N VAL A 136 -3.90 -2.06 10.82
CA VAL A 136 -4.78 -2.70 9.82
C VAL A 136 -6.25 -2.27 9.89
N GLY A 137 -6.69 -1.80 11.06
CA GLY A 137 -8.09 -1.47 11.34
C GLY A 137 -8.57 -0.17 10.72
N GLY A 138 -7.76 0.49 9.88
CA GLY A 138 -8.15 1.72 9.22
C GLY A 138 -7.49 1.96 7.87
N LEU A 139 -8.01 2.95 7.15
CA LEU A 139 -7.55 3.38 5.83
C LEU A 139 -7.77 4.88 5.64
N TYR A 140 -7.13 5.44 4.61
CA TYR A 140 -7.36 6.82 4.19
C TYR A 140 -8.27 6.86 2.96
N ALA A 141 -9.28 7.73 3.01
CA ALA A 141 -10.23 7.97 1.94
C ALA A 141 -10.05 9.39 1.40
N LEU A 142 -9.89 9.52 0.08
CA LEU A 142 -9.79 10.82 -0.60
C LEU A 142 -11.18 11.27 -1.07
N ARG A 143 -11.67 12.36 -0.50
CA ARG A 143 -12.99 12.96 -0.79
C ARG A 143 -12.98 13.76 -2.10
N PRO A 144 -14.16 14.08 -2.68
CA PRO A 144 -14.26 14.83 -3.93
C PRO A 144 -13.73 16.27 -3.83
N ASP A 145 -13.66 16.83 -2.62
CA ASP A 145 -13.08 18.14 -2.33
C ASP A 145 -11.55 18.10 -2.09
N TRP A 146 -10.92 16.96 -2.36
CA TRP A 146 -9.50 16.68 -2.18
C TRP A 146 -9.03 16.57 -0.72
N THR A 147 -9.94 16.55 0.25
CA THR A 147 -9.58 16.27 1.64
C THR A 147 -9.37 14.78 1.87
N ILE A 148 -8.43 14.43 2.76
CA ILE A 148 -8.17 13.04 3.15
C ILE A 148 -8.78 12.80 4.54
N GLU A 149 -9.68 11.82 4.62
CA GLU A 149 -10.30 11.36 5.86
C GLU A 149 -9.70 10.00 6.27
N LYS A 150 -9.42 9.79 7.57
CA LYS A 150 -9.11 8.46 8.10
C LYS A 150 -10.39 7.77 8.55
N ILE A 151 -10.67 6.60 7.98
CA ILE A 151 -11.75 5.70 8.41
C ILE A 151 -11.09 4.57 9.18
N ALA A 152 -11.53 4.34 10.41
CA ALA A 152 -10.96 3.33 11.28
C ALA A 152 -12.06 2.66 12.12
N LEU A 153 -11.83 1.40 12.43
CA LEU A 153 -12.58 0.63 13.40
C LEU A 153 -11.89 0.69 14.75
N GLU A 154 -12.68 0.62 15.81
CA GLU A 154 -12.17 0.37 17.15
C GLU A 154 -12.03 -1.15 17.38
N PRO A 155 -10.92 -1.61 18.00
CA PRO A 155 -10.79 -3.01 18.35
C PRO A 155 -11.85 -3.40 19.41
N PRO A 156 -12.52 -4.56 19.28
CA PRO A 156 -13.52 -5.01 20.26
C PRO A 156 -12.98 -5.19 21.68
N ASP A 157 -11.68 -5.51 21.80
CA ASP A 157 -11.01 -5.83 23.06
C ASP A 157 -9.58 -5.23 23.05
N PRO A 158 -9.43 -3.91 23.29
CA PRO A 158 -8.15 -3.22 23.14
C PRO A 158 -7.07 -3.68 24.13
N GLU A 159 -7.48 -4.23 25.28
CA GLU A 159 -6.57 -4.69 26.34
C GLU A 159 -5.92 -6.04 25.99
N ARG A 160 -6.59 -6.86 25.17
CA ARG A 160 -6.07 -8.17 24.73
C ARG A 160 -5.45 -8.05 23.33
N ARG A 161 -4.16 -8.39 23.24
CA ARG A 161 -3.39 -8.36 21.98
C ARG A 161 -3.69 -9.61 21.14
N LEU A 162 -4.94 -9.78 20.74
CA LEU A 162 -5.36 -10.87 19.86
C LEU A 162 -4.81 -10.66 18.45
N SER A 163 -4.59 -11.78 17.76
CA SER A 163 -4.27 -11.73 16.34
C SER A 163 -5.47 -11.24 15.53
N VAL A 164 -5.20 -10.65 14.37
CA VAL A 164 -6.22 -10.08 13.48
C VAL A 164 -7.23 -11.14 13.03
N SER A 165 -6.82 -12.41 12.87
CA SER A 165 -7.74 -13.52 12.57
C SER A 165 -8.69 -13.87 13.72
N ARG A 166 -8.29 -13.62 14.96
CA ARG A 166 -9.07 -13.97 16.17
C ARG A 166 -9.94 -12.83 16.67
N LEU A 167 -9.72 -11.61 16.17
CA LEU A 167 -10.55 -10.45 16.46
C LEU A 167 -11.84 -10.53 15.64
N HIS A 168 -12.95 -10.84 16.30
CA HIS A 168 -14.26 -10.88 15.66
C HIS A 168 -14.92 -9.50 15.70
N LEU A 169 -15.28 -8.98 14.52
CA LEU A 169 -15.94 -7.70 14.33
C LEU A 169 -17.43 -7.94 14.02
N SER A 170 -18.29 -7.14 14.64
CA SER A 170 -19.72 -7.22 14.38
C SER A 170 -20.06 -6.73 12.97
N GLU A 171 -21.07 -7.33 12.36
CA GLU A 171 -21.57 -6.89 11.05
C GLU A 171 -21.98 -5.41 11.08
N ALA A 172 -22.59 -4.94 12.16
CA ALA A 172 -23.01 -3.56 12.32
C ALA A 172 -21.82 -2.57 12.26
N ALA A 173 -20.74 -2.84 12.98
CA ALA A 173 -19.55 -1.98 12.98
C ALA A 173 -18.86 -1.96 11.60
N LEU A 174 -18.80 -3.12 10.93
CA LEU A 174 -18.24 -3.21 9.59
C LEU A 174 -19.10 -2.49 8.55
N ARG A 175 -20.44 -2.60 8.62
CA ARG A 175 -21.37 -1.86 7.76
C ARG A 175 -21.26 -0.36 7.95
N GLU A 176 -21.20 0.11 9.20
CA GLU A 176 -21.00 1.54 9.49
C GLU A 176 -19.71 2.07 8.86
N ALA A 177 -18.59 1.35 9.01
CA ALA A 177 -17.33 1.73 8.38
C ALA A 177 -17.41 1.71 6.84
N ALA A 178 -18.12 0.73 6.26
CA ALA A 178 -18.32 0.65 4.82
C ALA A 178 -19.17 1.82 4.29
N ASP A 179 -20.24 2.18 5.00
CA ASP A 179 -21.12 3.31 4.65
C ASP A 179 -20.36 4.64 4.77
N ARG A 180 -19.52 4.80 5.80
CA ARG A 180 -18.61 5.95 5.92
C ARG A 180 -17.66 6.06 4.74
N LEU A 181 -17.07 4.94 4.28
CA LEU A 181 -16.21 4.93 3.11
C LEU A 181 -17.00 5.29 1.85
N ALA A 182 -18.17 4.70 1.65
CA ALA A 182 -19.03 4.99 0.51
C ALA A 182 -19.46 6.47 0.44
N ALA A 183 -19.68 7.11 1.58
CA ALA A 183 -20.01 8.53 1.67
C ALA A 183 -18.86 9.46 1.23
N THR A 184 -17.62 8.97 1.17
CA THR A 184 -16.47 9.74 0.63
C THR A 184 -16.36 9.69 -0.89
N TRP A 185 -17.13 8.84 -1.56
CA TRP A 185 -17.01 8.63 -2.98
C TRP A 185 -17.82 9.64 -3.80
N PRO A 186 -17.36 10.02 -5.00
CA PRO A 186 -18.16 10.83 -5.91
C PRO A 186 -19.40 10.06 -6.38
N GLU A 187 -20.47 10.79 -6.71
CA GLU A 187 -21.63 10.21 -7.38
C GLU A 187 -21.28 9.85 -8.83
N THR A 188 -21.27 8.56 -9.13
CA THR A 188 -21.00 8.00 -10.47
C THR A 188 -21.94 6.83 -10.74
N GLU A 189 -22.08 6.43 -12.00
CA GLU A 189 -22.85 5.23 -12.36
C GLU A 189 -22.27 3.92 -11.78
N PHE A 190 -20.98 3.92 -11.42
CA PHE A 190 -20.29 2.75 -10.85
C PHE A 190 -20.38 2.66 -9.33
N LYS A 191 -20.75 3.75 -8.65
CA LYS A 191 -20.85 3.80 -7.18
C LYS A 191 -21.74 2.69 -6.60
N PRO A 192 -22.96 2.41 -7.13
CA PRO A 192 -23.82 1.36 -6.58
C PRO A 192 -23.18 -0.04 -6.59
N ALA A 193 -22.43 -0.37 -7.64
CA ALA A 193 -21.73 -1.66 -7.75
C ALA A 193 -20.56 -1.76 -6.77
N ALA A 194 -19.81 -0.68 -6.58
CA ALA A 194 -18.73 -0.62 -5.60
C ALA A 194 -19.25 -0.74 -4.15
N GLU A 195 -20.39 -0.12 -3.84
CA GLU A 195 -21.05 -0.27 -2.55
C GLU A 195 -21.53 -1.71 -2.32
N ALA A 196 -22.12 -2.34 -3.34
CA ALA A 196 -22.54 -3.73 -3.26
C ALA A 196 -21.34 -4.64 -2.95
N LEU A 197 -20.20 -4.44 -3.62
CA LEU A 197 -18.97 -5.19 -3.35
C LEU A 197 -18.50 -5.06 -1.89
N LEU A 198 -18.54 -3.86 -1.30
CA LEU A 198 -18.22 -3.66 0.12
C LEU A 198 -19.26 -4.31 1.04
N ARG A 199 -20.56 -4.11 0.76
CA ARG A 199 -21.66 -4.67 1.56
C ARG A 199 -21.60 -6.19 1.62
N ASP A 200 -21.29 -6.83 0.50
CA ASP A 200 -21.15 -8.28 0.42
C ASP A 200 -19.92 -8.78 1.20
N ALA A 201 -18.81 -8.05 1.16
CA ALA A 201 -17.60 -8.42 1.90
C ALA A 201 -17.78 -8.36 3.43
N VAL A 202 -18.64 -7.46 3.92
CA VAL A 202 -18.93 -7.31 5.36
C VAL A 202 -20.11 -8.12 5.86
N ALA A 203 -20.90 -8.71 4.97
CA ALA A 203 -22.09 -9.48 5.33
C ALA A 203 -21.73 -10.66 6.25
N GLY A 204 -22.53 -10.85 7.31
CA GLY A 204 -22.31 -11.88 8.32
C GLY A 204 -21.21 -11.57 9.35
N GLY A 205 -20.56 -10.40 9.28
CA GLY A 205 -19.47 -10.03 10.19
C GLY A 205 -18.24 -10.91 10.01
N GLY A 206 -17.47 -11.11 11.08
CA GLY A 206 -16.30 -11.98 11.07
C GLY A 206 -15.01 -11.27 11.48
N SER A 207 -13.88 -11.93 11.25
CA SER A 207 -12.57 -11.32 11.43
C SER A 207 -12.22 -10.40 10.26
N LEU A 208 -11.29 -9.48 10.50
CA LEU A 208 -10.79 -8.60 9.44
C LEU A 208 -10.14 -9.40 8.30
N VAL A 209 -9.54 -10.56 8.61
CA VAL A 209 -9.01 -11.50 7.61
C VAL A 209 -10.11 -12.08 6.72
N GLN A 210 -11.25 -12.48 7.29
CA GLN A 210 -12.38 -12.98 6.51
C GLN A 210 -12.97 -11.90 5.60
N VAL A 211 -13.18 -10.68 6.12
CA VAL A 211 -13.67 -9.54 5.33
C VAL A 211 -12.70 -9.19 4.20
N PHE A 212 -11.42 -9.08 4.50
CA PHE A 212 -10.36 -8.83 3.52
C PHE A 212 -10.31 -9.95 2.47
N GLY A 213 -10.34 -11.20 2.90
CA GLY A 213 -10.33 -12.37 2.03
C GLY A 213 -11.52 -12.39 1.07
N ARG A 214 -12.74 -12.13 1.56
CA ARG A 214 -13.95 -12.05 0.72
C ARG A 214 -13.82 -10.96 -0.35
N LEU A 215 -13.38 -9.77 0.05
CA LEU A 215 -13.19 -8.66 -0.88
C LEU A 215 -12.13 -8.99 -1.94
N MET A 216 -10.96 -9.48 -1.52
CA MET A 216 -9.86 -9.79 -2.43
C MET A 216 -10.17 -10.97 -3.36
N ALA A 217 -10.90 -11.98 -2.87
CA ALA A 217 -11.37 -13.10 -3.68
C ALA A 217 -12.31 -12.64 -4.80
N ARG A 218 -13.17 -11.64 -4.52
CA ARG A 218 -14.03 -11.02 -5.54
C ARG A 218 -13.24 -10.14 -6.51
N LEU A 219 -12.34 -9.29 -6.00
CA LEU A 219 -11.49 -8.44 -6.84
C LEU A 219 -10.57 -9.26 -7.76
N PHE A 220 -10.09 -10.42 -7.34
CA PHE A 220 -9.19 -11.26 -8.14
C PHE A 220 -9.86 -12.51 -8.67
N ALA A 221 -11.19 -12.52 -8.77
CA ALA A 221 -11.93 -13.60 -9.40
C ALA A 221 -11.42 -13.83 -10.83
N GLY A 222 -11.34 -15.10 -11.22
CA GLY A 222 -10.84 -15.54 -12.51
C GLY A 222 -9.31 -15.67 -12.59
N THR A 223 -8.54 -15.29 -11.57
CA THR A 223 -7.07 -15.30 -11.66
C THR A 223 -6.43 -16.58 -11.11
N GLY A 224 -7.19 -17.40 -10.38
CA GLY A 224 -6.65 -18.58 -9.69
C GLY A 224 -5.77 -18.25 -8.48
N LEU A 225 -5.81 -17.01 -7.98
CA LEU A 225 -5.15 -16.60 -6.73
C LEU A 225 -5.70 -17.39 -5.54
N VAL A 226 -4.81 -18.04 -4.81
CA VAL A 226 -5.14 -18.79 -3.58
C VAL A 226 -4.82 -17.94 -2.36
N PHE A 227 -5.75 -17.83 -1.42
CA PHE A 227 -5.54 -17.11 -0.17
C PHE A 227 -5.15 -18.05 0.96
N LEU A 228 -4.25 -17.62 1.83
CA LEU A 228 -3.89 -18.33 3.06
C LEU A 228 -4.07 -17.38 4.24
N ASP A 229 -4.78 -17.80 5.28
CA ASP A 229 -4.71 -17.15 6.58
C ASP A 229 -3.62 -17.81 7.43
N SER A 230 -2.61 -17.03 7.81
CA SER A 230 -1.49 -17.50 8.63
C SER A 230 -1.87 -17.98 10.03
N ASP A 231 -3.04 -17.61 10.54
CA ASP A 231 -3.52 -18.03 11.87
C ASP A 231 -4.73 -18.97 11.80
N ASP A 232 -5.01 -19.56 10.63
CA ASP A 232 -6.07 -20.56 10.47
C ASP A 232 -5.76 -21.80 11.34
N PRO A 233 -6.64 -22.20 12.27
CA PRO A 233 -6.43 -23.39 13.10
C PRO A 233 -6.20 -24.67 12.28
N ARG A 234 -6.84 -24.79 11.10
CA ARG A 234 -6.66 -25.92 10.18
C ARG A 234 -5.23 -25.97 9.64
N LEU A 235 -4.67 -24.81 9.30
CA LEU A 235 -3.29 -24.69 8.84
C LEU A 235 -2.30 -24.98 9.98
N ARG A 236 -2.56 -24.48 11.19
CA ARG A 236 -1.71 -24.69 12.37
C ARG A 236 -1.51 -26.18 12.70
N VAL A 237 -2.53 -27.02 12.48
CA VAL A 237 -2.40 -28.48 12.61
C VAL A 237 -1.38 -29.05 11.63
N VAL A 238 -1.33 -28.53 10.40
CA VAL A 238 -0.36 -28.96 9.37
C VAL A 238 1.05 -28.46 9.71
N GLU A 239 1.17 -27.31 10.37
CA GLU A 239 2.44 -26.70 10.74
C GLU A 239 3.13 -27.34 11.96
N ARG A 240 2.51 -28.31 12.65
CA ARG A 240 3.11 -29.00 13.83
C ARG A 240 4.57 -29.44 13.61
N PRO A 241 4.92 -30.14 12.52
CA PRO A 241 6.31 -30.58 12.30
C PRO A 241 7.27 -29.41 12.08
N ALA A 242 6.79 -28.34 11.45
CA ALA A 242 7.55 -27.12 11.23
C ALA A 242 7.82 -26.37 12.54
N PHE A 243 6.83 -26.22 13.42
CA PHE A 243 7.04 -25.65 14.74
C PHE A 243 8.03 -26.45 15.57
N ARG A 244 7.89 -27.78 15.59
CA ARG A 244 8.85 -28.67 16.24
C ARG A 244 10.27 -28.39 15.77
N ARG A 245 10.48 -28.36 14.45
CA ARG A 245 11.79 -28.08 13.85
C ARG A 245 12.33 -26.70 14.22
N LEU A 246 11.49 -25.67 14.18
CA LEU A 246 11.88 -24.31 14.57
C LEU A 246 12.29 -24.25 16.05
N ILE A 247 11.57 -24.94 16.93
CA ILE A 247 11.85 -25.00 18.36
C ILE A 247 13.19 -25.72 18.62
N GLU A 248 13.39 -26.89 18.04
CA GLU A 248 14.63 -27.68 18.17
C GLU A 248 15.85 -26.93 17.59
N ALA A 249 15.67 -26.20 16.50
CA ALA A 249 16.74 -25.45 15.84
C ALA A 249 16.93 -24.02 16.37
N ALA A 250 16.18 -23.58 17.38
CA ALA A 250 16.19 -22.21 17.88
C ALA A 250 17.60 -21.66 18.21
N PRO A 251 18.52 -22.40 18.86
CA PRO A 251 19.88 -21.92 19.09
C PRO A 251 20.63 -21.58 17.79
N ALA A 252 20.55 -22.47 16.80
CA ALA A 252 21.25 -22.34 15.52
C ALA A 252 20.64 -21.21 14.67
N VAL A 253 19.30 -21.15 14.59
CA VAL A 253 18.61 -20.13 13.79
C VAL A 253 18.80 -18.74 14.41
N ARG A 254 18.73 -18.60 15.74
CA ARG A 254 19.00 -17.31 16.41
C ARG A 254 20.42 -16.83 16.14
N GLY A 255 21.42 -17.71 16.28
CA GLY A 255 22.81 -17.38 15.95
C GLY A 255 22.98 -16.94 14.50
N ALA A 256 22.30 -17.61 13.58
CA ALA A 256 22.32 -17.28 12.15
C ALA A 256 21.63 -15.95 11.82
N LEU A 257 20.51 -15.62 12.48
CA LEU A 257 19.84 -14.32 12.34
C LEU A 257 20.74 -13.18 12.83
N ALA A 258 21.41 -13.36 13.98
CA ALA A 258 22.35 -12.37 14.50
C ALA A 258 23.56 -12.18 13.55
N ALA A 259 24.06 -13.26 12.95
CA ALA A 259 25.11 -13.19 11.94
C ALA A 259 24.65 -12.45 10.67
N GLY A 260 23.44 -12.73 10.18
CA GLY A 260 22.86 -12.03 9.02
C GLY A 260 22.72 -10.52 9.26
N ALA A 261 22.24 -10.13 10.45
CA ALA A 261 22.15 -8.73 10.86
C ALA A 261 23.54 -8.06 10.97
N ALA A 262 24.56 -8.78 11.47
CA ALA A 262 25.93 -8.27 11.52
C ALA A 262 26.49 -8.02 10.12
N VAL A 263 26.32 -8.95 9.18
CA VAL A 263 26.75 -8.78 7.78
C VAL A 263 26.08 -7.57 7.14
N VAL A 264 24.77 -7.39 7.33
CA VAL A 264 24.05 -6.21 6.80
C VAL A 264 24.63 -4.90 7.35
N ARG A 265 25.00 -4.88 8.64
CA ARG A 265 25.66 -3.73 9.26
C ARG A 265 27.05 -3.45 8.69
N ASP A 266 27.85 -4.49 8.50
CA ASP A 266 29.21 -4.38 7.97
C ASP A 266 29.22 -3.88 6.51
N LEU A 267 28.15 -4.14 5.76
CA LEU A 267 27.93 -3.59 4.42
C LEU A 267 27.45 -2.12 4.42
N GLY A 268 27.32 -1.49 5.58
CA GLY A 268 26.91 -0.09 5.72
C GLY A 268 25.39 0.15 5.71
N PHE A 269 24.59 -0.91 5.81
CA PHE A 269 23.13 -0.81 5.91
C PHE A 269 22.64 -0.97 7.35
N SER A 270 21.41 -0.55 7.63
CA SER A 270 20.78 -0.74 8.94
C SER A 270 19.94 -2.01 8.96
N PRO A 271 20.24 -3.00 9.84
CA PRO A 271 19.36 -4.14 10.07
C PRO A 271 17.94 -3.70 10.45
N GLN A 272 16.94 -4.43 9.97
CA GLN A 272 15.52 -4.16 10.21
C GLN A 272 14.93 -5.16 11.23
N LEU A 273 15.53 -6.35 11.38
CA LEU A 273 15.15 -7.28 12.43
C LEU A 273 15.91 -6.99 13.73
N ASP A 274 15.21 -7.04 14.86
CA ASP A 274 15.85 -7.11 16.16
C ASP A 274 16.31 -8.56 16.43
N ALA A 275 17.44 -8.96 15.84
CA ALA A 275 17.91 -10.34 15.92
C ALA A 275 18.39 -10.76 17.33
N ALA A 276 18.75 -9.81 18.19
CA ALA A 276 19.28 -10.08 19.53
C ALA A 276 18.16 -10.20 20.59
N ASP A 277 17.19 -9.30 20.54
CA ASP A 277 16.12 -9.15 21.54
C ASP A 277 14.69 -9.31 20.98
N GLY A 278 14.55 -9.53 19.67
CA GLY A 278 13.27 -9.79 19.02
C GLY A 278 12.71 -11.18 19.32
N ALA A 279 11.39 -11.29 19.15
CA ALA A 279 10.69 -12.56 19.28
C ALA A 279 11.15 -13.55 18.18
N TYR A 280 11.35 -14.80 18.57
CA TYR A 280 11.63 -15.92 17.68
C TYR A 280 10.34 -16.64 17.25
N LEU A 281 9.45 -16.86 18.21
CA LEU A 281 8.09 -17.36 18.04
C LEU A 281 7.16 -16.53 18.94
N PHE A 282 5.87 -16.70 18.75
CA PHE A 282 4.85 -16.13 19.63
C PHE A 282 3.96 -17.23 20.20
N LEU A 283 3.50 -17.02 21.43
CA LEU A 283 2.52 -17.86 22.11
C LEU A 283 1.23 -17.08 22.33
N HIS A 284 0.10 -17.63 21.91
CA HIS A 284 -1.22 -17.13 22.21
C HIS A 284 -1.65 -17.63 23.60
N THR A 285 -1.97 -16.70 24.47
CA THR A 285 -2.49 -16.92 25.82
C THR A 285 -3.87 -16.30 25.95
N GLU A 286 -4.74 -16.91 26.75
CA GLU A 286 -6.09 -16.37 26.96
C GLU A 286 -6.06 -15.01 27.67
N ALA A 287 -5.13 -14.85 28.62
CA ALA A 287 -5.02 -13.69 29.50
C ALA A 287 -4.51 -12.42 28.80
N THR A 288 -3.43 -12.52 28.03
CA THR A 288 -2.74 -11.35 27.44
C THR A 288 -2.78 -11.31 25.91
N GLY A 289 -3.30 -12.36 25.27
CA GLY A 289 -3.24 -12.51 23.82
C GLY A 289 -1.87 -13.03 23.37
N ARG A 290 -1.28 -12.41 22.35
CA ARG A 290 -0.06 -12.87 21.69
C ARG A 290 1.21 -12.37 22.40
N VAL A 291 2.00 -13.28 22.95
CA VAL A 291 3.24 -13.03 23.70
C VAL A 291 4.46 -13.43 22.87
N GLY A 292 5.41 -12.52 22.67
CA GLY A 292 6.65 -12.81 21.95
C GLY A 292 7.66 -13.57 22.80
N LEU A 293 8.08 -14.74 22.33
CA LEU A 293 9.05 -15.62 23.00
C LEU A 293 10.43 -15.49 22.34
N ARG A 294 11.45 -15.30 23.17
CA ARG A 294 12.87 -15.25 22.79
C ARG A 294 13.55 -16.52 23.26
N PHE A 295 14.54 -17.00 22.52
CA PHE A 295 15.39 -18.08 23.00
C PHE A 295 16.47 -17.54 23.94
N VAL A 296 16.47 -17.98 25.21
CA VAL A 296 17.37 -17.49 26.28
C VAL A 296 17.85 -18.69 27.09
N GLY A 297 19.18 -18.82 27.24
CA GLY A 297 19.78 -19.99 27.88
C GLY A 297 19.53 -21.26 27.07
N ASP A 298 18.78 -22.20 27.64
CA ASP A 298 18.36 -23.48 27.06
C ASP A 298 16.84 -23.58 26.78
N GLY A 299 16.12 -22.46 26.90
CA GLY A 299 14.67 -22.39 26.75
C GLY A 299 14.17 -21.09 26.14
N PHE A 300 12.90 -20.80 26.37
CA PHE A 300 12.16 -19.69 25.81
C PHE A 300 11.60 -18.80 26.91
N SER A 301 11.70 -17.49 26.73
CA SER A 301 11.17 -16.51 27.66
C SER A 301 10.62 -15.31 26.92
N ASP A 302 9.55 -14.71 27.44
CA ASP A 302 9.14 -13.39 27.00
C ASP A 302 10.17 -12.31 27.42
N ARG A 303 9.91 -11.05 27.07
CA ARG A 303 10.82 -9.94 27.39
C ARG A 303 10.91 -9.66 28.89
N ARG A 304 9.82 -9.85 29.63
CA ARG A 304 9.74 -9.57 31.08
C ARG A 304 10.16 -10.76 31.95
N GLY A 305 10.20 -11.96 31.39
CA GLY A 305 10.51 -13.19 32.11
C GLY A 305 9.33 -13.75 32.90
N GLU A 306 8.12 -13.25 32.63
CA GLU A 306 6.84 -13.67 33.21
C GLU A 306 6.35 -15.00 32.60
N HIS A 307 6.69 -15.25 31.34
CA HIS A 307 6.37 -16.50 30.65
C HIS A 307 7.66 -17.21 30.26
N ARG A 308 7.93 -18.37 30.87
CA ARG A 308 9.13 -19.19 30.62
C ARG A 308 8.75 -20.62 30.28
N PHE A 309 9.43 -21.17 29.29
CA PHE A 309 9.22 -22.52 28.81
C PHE A 309 10.57 -23.18 28.51
N SER A 310 10.77 -24.39 28.98
CA SER A 310 11.80 -25.27 28.44
C SER A 310 11.50 -25.64 26.99
N THR A 311 12.52 -26.12 26.28
CA THR A 311 12.36 -26.68 24.93
C THR A 311 11.33 -27.82 24.93
N ALA A 312 11.33 -28.69 25.95
CA ALA A 312 10.40 -29.81 26.06
C ALA A 312 8.94 -29.34 26.23
N GLU A 313 8.69 -28.31 27.04
CA GLU A 313 7.34 -27.76 27.23
C GLU A 313 6.81 -27.12 25.96
N LEU A 314 7.63 -26.36 25.24
CA LEU A 314 7.19 -25.72 23.99
C LEU A 314 6.95 -26.76 22.88
N LEU A 315 7.73 -27.85 22.85
CA LEU A 315 7.47 -28.99 21.96
C LEU A 315 6.16 -29.69 22.30
N ALA A 316 5.83 -29.86 23.58
CA ALA A 316 4.55 -30.42 24.00
C ALA A 316 3.38 -29.53 23.56
N ILE A 317 3.53 -28.20 23.63
CA ILE A 317 2.54 -27.25 23.09
C ILE A 317 2.41 -27.40 21.57
N ALA A 318 3.53 -27.47 20.83
CA ALA A 318 3.50 -27.63 19.38
C ALA A 318 2.76 -28.91 18.94
N GLU A 319 2.87 -29.99 19.73
CA GLU A 319 2.18 -31.25 19.43
C GLU A 319 0.69 -31.20 19.80
N ALA A 320 0.37 -30.75 21.01
CA ALA A 320 -0.97 -30.81 21.56
C ALA A 320 -1.89 -29.66 21.10
N ALA A 321 -1.33 -28.46 20.91
CA ALA A 321 -2.05 -27.22 20.68
C ALA A 321 -1.26 -26.25 19.78
N PRO A 322 -0.92 -26.63 18.53
CA PRO A 322 -0.13 -25.78 17.62
C PRO A 322 -0.83 -24.46 17.28
N GLU A 323 -2.16 -24.39 17.37
CA GLU A 323 -2.92 -23.16 17.21
C GLU A 323 -2.61 -22.12 18.28
N ARG A 324 -1.82 -22.46 19.31
CA ARG A 324 -1.29 -21.49 20.25
C ARG A 324 0.04 -20.89 19.83
N LEU A 325 0.66 -21.37 18.75
CA LEU A 325 1.94 -20.87 18.26
C LEU A 325 1.76 -20.04 17.00
N SER A 326 2.55 -18.99 16.89
CA SER A 326 2.67 -18.20 15.65
C SER A 326 4.11 -17.81 15.40
N THR A 327 4.40 -17.45 14.15
CA THR A 327 5.76 -17.10 13.73
C THR A 327 6.06 -15.63 14.02
N ALA A 328 7.33 -15.29 14.08
CA ALA A 328 7.82 -13.91 14.10
C ALA A 328 8.28 -13.50 12.70
N ALA A 329 8.55 -12.20 12.48
CA ALA A 329 8.99 -11.70 11.17
C ALA A 329 10.20 -12.47 10.58
N GLY A 330 11.14 -12.90 11.43
CA GLY A 330 12.30 -13.70 11.02
C GLY A 330 12.03 -15.18 10.75
N THR A 331 11.01 -15.78 11.38
CA THR A 331 10.68 -17.21 11.24
C THR A 331 9.51 -17.47 10.27
N ARG A 332 8.69 -16.46 9.98
CA ARG A 332 7.57 -16.53 9.04
C ARG A 332 8.00 -16.94 7.61
N PRO A 333 9.09 -16.38 7.03
CA PRO A 333 9.57 -16.83 5.71
C PRO A 333 10.04 -18.28 5.69
N ILE A 334 10.55 -18.78 6.82
CA ILE A 334 10.98 -20.17 6.97
C ILE A 334 9.76 -21.09 6.99
N MET A 335 8.70 -20.72 7.73
CA MET A 335 7.43 -21.44 7.71
C MET A 335 6.83 -21.51 6.30
N GLN A 336 6.84 -20.39 5.58
CA GLN A 336 6.39 -20.33 4.19
C GLN A 336 7.14 -21.32 3.27
N GLU A 337 8.47 -21.41 3.41
CA GLU A 337 9.30 -22.34 2.62
C GLU A 337 9.07 -23.83 2.98
N MET A 338 8.67 -24.11 4.22
CA MET A 338 8.29 -25.47 4.64
C MET A 338 6.87 -25.84 4.18
N LEU A 339 5.95 -24.88 4.12
CA LEU A 339 4.59 -25.11 3.60
C LEU A 339 4.56 -25.35 2.10
N PHE A 340 5.41 -24.65 1.33
CA PHE A 340 5.32 -24.64 -0.12
C PHE A 340 6.64 -24.84 -0.87
N PRO A 341 6.61 -25.41 -2.08
CA PRO A 341 7.67 -25.25 -3.08
C PRO A 341 7.75 -23.82 -3.63
N VAL A 342 8.31 -22.87 -2.88
CA VAL A 342 8.34 -21.45 -3.26
C VAL A 342 9.31 -21.19 -4.40
N LEU A 343 8.81 -20.95 -5.61
CA LEU A 343 9.62 -20.57 -6.77
C LEU A 343 10.10 -19.11 -6.66
N ALA A 344 9.23 -18.21 -6.19
CA ALA A 344 9.53 -16.79 -5.99
C ALA A 344 8.71 -16.21 -4.84
N ALA A 345 9.28 -15.21 -4.17
CA ALA A 345 8.58 -14.41 -3.17
C ALA A 345 8.46 -12.96 -3.65
N VAL A 346 7.24 -12.44 -3.76
CA VAL A 346 6.97 -11.05 -4.12
C VAL A 346 6.93 -10.18 -2.87
N LEU A 347 7.85 -9.22 -2.77
CA LEU A 347 8.14 -8.46 -1.56
C LEU A 347 8.05 -6.94 -1.78
N GLY A 348 7.59 -6.22 -0.76
CA GLY A 348 7.70 -4.76 -0.70
C GLY A 348 9.10 -4.29 -0.28
N PRO A 349 9.36 -2.96 -0.31
CA PRO A 349 10.68 -2.42 -0.01
C PRO A 349 11.25 -2.83 1.36
N SER A 350 10.44 -2.70 2.42
CA SER A 350 10.86 -3.10 3.78
C SER A 350 11.08 -4.60 3.91
N GLU A 351 10.32 -5.41 3.16
CA GLU A 351 10.47 -6.87 3.18
C GLU A 351 11.76 -7.32 2.52
N VAL A 352 12.08 -6.78 1.33
CA VAL A 352 13.39 -7.04 0.70
C VAL A 352 14.52 -6.65 1.67
N ALA A 353 14.40 -5.49 2.34
CA ALA A 353 15.42 -5.04 3.29
C ALA A 353 15.65 -6.03 4.43
N TYR A 354 14.60 -6.53 5.09
CA TYR A 354 14.79 -7.48 6.20
C TYR A 354 15.09 -8.92 5.72
N TRP A 355 14.67 -9.31 4.51
CA TRP A 355 14.98 -10.62 3.95
C TRP A 355 16.47 -10.81 3.68
N ALA A 356 17.21 -9.71 3.45
CA ALA A 356 18.66 -9.72 3.33
C ALA A 356 19.37 -10.21 4.61
N GLU A 357 18.67 -10.31 5.74
CA GLU A 357 19.20 -10.83 7.01
C GLU A 357 18.95 -12.34 7.17
N LEU A 358 18.18 -12.97 6.27
CA LEU A 358 17.64 -14.33 6.48
C LEU A 358 18.45 -15.45 5.84
N LYS A 359 19.40 -15.13 4.96
CA LYS A 359 20.15 -16.12 4.17
C LYS A 359 20.79 -17.20 5.04
N GLU A 360 21.46 -16.81 6.11
CA GLU A 360 22.12 -17.70 7.05
C GLU A 360 21.11 -18.53 7.85
N ALA A 361 19.97 -17.93 8.24
CA ALA A 361 18.91 -18.61 8.98
C ALA A 361 18.25 -19.74 8.16
N PHE A 362 18.03 -19.52 6.85
CA PHE A 362 17.57 -20.56 5.93
C PHE A 362 18.59 -21.70 5.84
N ARG A 363 19.88 -21.38 5.68
CA ARG A 363 20.96 -22.37 5.60
C ARG A 363 21.12 -23.20 6.87
N ALA A 364 20.92 -22.61 8.04
CA ALA A 364 20.92 -23.32 9.33
C ALA A 364 19.88 -24.45 9.37
N LEU A 365 18.80 -24.32 8.59
CA LEU A 365 17.77 -25.33 8.42
C LEU A 365 17.90 -26.13 7.12
N ARG A 366 19.01 -26.02 6.38
CA ARG A 366 19.20 -26.66 5.06
C ARG A 366 18.13 -26.26 4.04
N LEU A 367 17.53 -25.08 4.22
CA LEU A 367 16.63 -24.46 3.26
C LEU A 367 17.41 -23.44 2.44
N VAL A 368 16.82 -23.01 1.32
CA VAL A 368 17.41 -22.02 0.42
C VAL A 368 16.46 -20.85 0.34
N LEU A 369 16.94 -19.65 0.70
CA LEU A 369 16.15 -18.42 0.64
C LEU A 369 15.58 -18.23 -0.79
N PRO A 370 14.25 -18.10 -0.95
CA PRO A 370 13.65 -17.93 -2.27
C PRO A 370 14.14 -16.65 -2.98
N PRO A 371 14.14 -16.62 -4.32
CA PRO A 371 14.31 -15.38 -5.07
C PRO A 371 13.31 -14.31 -4.59
N ALA A 372 13.83 -13.15 -4.21
CA ALA A 372 13.05 -12.02 -3.70
C ALA A 372 12.72 -11.06 -4.85
N VAL A 373 11.48 -11.08 -5.34
CA VAL A 373 11.05 -10.22 -6.44
C VAL A 373 10.37 -8.97 -5.87
N PRO A 374 10.86 -7.76 -6.16
CA PRO A 374 10.16 -6.55 -5.77
C PRO A 374 8.77 -6.50 -6.40
N ARG A 375 7.74 -6.20 -5.61
CA ARG A 375 6.40 -5.95 -6.14
C ARG A 375 6.40 -4.75 -7.09
N PHE A 376 5.43 -4.72 -7.99
CA PHE A 376 5.15 -3.53 -8.78
C PHE A 376 4.75 -2.36 -7.87
N GLN A 377 5.27 -1.17 -8.17
CA GLN A 377 5.03 0.07 -7.47
C GLN A 377 4.58 1.13 -8.45
N ALA A 378 3.47 1.81 -8.17
CA ALA A 378 2.95 2.78 -9.13
C ALA A 378 2.16 3.95 -8.53
N THR A 379 2.10 5.03 -9.31
CA THR A 379 1.13 6.11 -9.18
C THR A 379 0.24 6.09 -10.40
N VAL A 380 -1.08 6.05 -10.20
CA VAL A 380 -2.07 6.19 -11.27
C VAL A 380 -2.24 7.68 -11.58
N VAL A 381 -2.06 8.05 -12.84
CA VAL A 381 -2.19 9.41 -13.34
C VAL A 381 -3.42 9.49 -14.24
N GLU A 382 -4.54 9.95 -13.68
CA GLU A 382 -5.77 10.18 -14.43
C GLU A 382 -5.62 11.35 -15.42
N PRO A 383 -6.41 11.42 -16.51
CA PRO A 383 -6.27 12.47 -17.54
C PRO A 383 -6.42 13.87 -16.96
N SER A 384 -7.32 14.01 -16.00
CA SER A 384 -7.58 15.28 -15.32
C SER A 384 -6.43 15.68 -14.39
N LEU A 385 -5.64 14.75 -13.86
CA LEU A 385 -4.41 15.05 -13.09
C LEU A 385 -3.26 15.40 -14.04
N ALA A 386 -3.12 14.70 -15.16
CA ALA A 386 -2.14 15.02 -16.20
C ALA A 386 -2.33 16.46 -16.72
N ARG A 387 -3.55 16.84 -17.09
CA ARG A 387 -3.89 18.22 -17.48
C ARG A 387 -3.59 19.24 -16.37
N ALA A 388 -3.87 18.89 -15.11
CA ALA A 388 -3.60 19.78 -13.99
C ALA A 388 -2.10 20.06 -13.82
N LEU A 389 -1.25 19.04 -14.00
CA LEU A 389 0.20 19.16 -14.01
C LEU A 389 0.72 19.97 -15.20
N GLU A 390 0.21 19.71 -16.40
CA GLU A 390 0.58 20.44 -17.62
C GLU A 390 0.30 21.94 -17.47
N ASP A 391 -0.87 22.31 -16.96
CA ASP A 391 -1.28 23.71 -16.77
C ASP A 391 -0.41 24.47 -15.74
N VAL A 392 0.35 23.77 -14.90
CA VAL A 392 1.30 24.36 -13.95
C VAL A 392 2.76 24.17 -14.35
N GLY A 393 3.02 23.56 -15.51
CA GLY A 393 4.38 23.25 -15.97
C GLY A 393 5.11 22.22 -15.11
N GLY A 394 4.37 21.36 -14.39
CA GLY A 394 4.91 20.37 -13.48
C GLY A 394 5.13 19.00 -14.13
N GLU A 395 6.09 18.24 -13.59
CA GLU A 395 6.43 16.90 -14.08
C GLU A 395 6.00 15.84 -13.05
N ALA A 396 5.10 14.92 -13.45
CA ALA A 396 4.55 13.90 -12.56
C ALA A 396 5.64 13.10 -11.83
N HIS A 397 6.69 12.66 -12.53
CA HIS A 397 7.74 11.81 -11.98
C HIS A 397 8.58 12.51 -10.90
N ARG A 398 8.66 13.84 -10.93
CA ARG A 398 9.35 14.64 -9.91
C ARG A 398 8.45 14.97 -8.72
N ALA A 399 7.13 15.03 -8.95
CA ALA A 399 6.13 15.36 -7.96
C ALA A 399 5.73 14.18 -7.05
N VAL A 400 5.88 12.93 -7.51
CA VAL A 400 5.51 11.74 -6.71
C VAL A 400 6.23 11.74 -5.36
N ALA A 401 5.43 11.81 -4.28
CA ALA A 401 5.87 11.89 -2.89
C ALA A 401 6.94 12.96 -2.64
N ASN A 402 6.83 14.09 -3.36
CA ASN A 402 7.78 15.19 -3.28
C ASN A 402 7.03 16.53 -3.11
N PRO A 403 6.52 16.79 -1.90
CA PRO A 403 5.77 18.02 -1.62
C PRO A 403 6.59 19.29 -1.91
N ALA A 404 7.90 19.27 -1.62
CA ALA A 404 8.79 20.40 -1.88
C ALA A 404 8.88 20.77 -3.37
N TYR A 405 8.87 19.78 -4.28
CA TYR A 405 8.81 20.07 -5.72
C TYR A 405 7.48 20.69 -6.12
N ILE A 406 6.37 20.23 -5.56
CA ILE A 406 5.03 20.77 -5.82
C ILE A 406 4.93 22.22 -5.31
N GLU A 407 5.43 22.49 -4.11
CA GLU A 407 5.51 23.83 -3.52
C GLU A 407 6.39 24.78 -4.35
N ALA A 408 7.53 24.29 -4.85
CA ALA A 408 8.38 25.06 -5.75
C ALA A 408 7.67 25.40 -7.08
N CYS A 409 6.93 24.45 -7.65
CA CYS A 409 6.10 24.70 -8.84
C CYS A 409 5.01 25.74 -8.55
N GLN A 410 4.38 25.67 -7.37
CA GLN A 410 3.37 26.64 -6.95
C GLN A 410 3.95 28.04 -6.79
N ALA A 411 5.09 28.18 -6.14
CA ALA A 411 5.78 29.47 -6.01
C ALA A 411 6.16 30.05 -7.38
N ALA A 412 6.78 29.26 -8.25
CA ALA A 412 7.16 29.69 -9.59
C ALA A 412 5.94 30.09 -10.44
N TRP A 413 4.84 29.34 -10.34
CA TRP A 413 3.58 29.68 -11.01
C TRP A 413 3.02 31.00 -10.47
N LEU A 414 3.01 31.22 -9.16
CA LEU A 414 2.52 32.48 -8.57
C LEU A 414 3.38 33.68 -8.98
N GLU A 415 4.70 33.54 -9.01
CA GLU A 415 5.64 34.59 -9.43
C GLU A 415 5.45 34.99 -10.89
N ALA A 416 5.35 34.01 -11.80
CA ALA A 416 5.07 34.24 -13.22
C ALA A 416 3.75 35.00 -13.45
N GLN A 417 2.85 34.93 -12.46
CA GLN A 417 1.50 35.45 -12.49
C GLN A 417 1.35 36.75 -11.69
N GLY A 418 2.43 37.46 -11.37
CA GLY A 418 2.51 38.71 -10.59
C GLY A 418 1.73 39.94 -11.13
N THR A 419 0.58 39.70 -11.76
CA THR A 419 -0.33 40.69 -12.36
C THR A 419 -1.18 41.42 -11.34
N ALA A 420 -1.60 40.80 -10.23
CA ALA A 420 -2.57 41.41 -9.31
C ALA A 420 -2.13 42.79 -8.77
N ARG A 421 -0.93 42.88 -8.20
CA ARG A 421 -0.38 44.14 -7.67
C ARG A 421 -0.14 45.18 -8.78
N ARG A 422 0.39 44.73 -9.92
CA ARG A 422 0.63 45.59 -11.09
C ARG A 422 -0.69 46.13 -11.66
N LEU A 423 -1.77 45.35 -11.62
CA LEU A 423 -3.09 45.74 -12.11
C LEU A 423 -3.72 46.79 -11.20
N GLU A 424 -3.64 46.60 -9.88
CA GLU A 424 -4.14 47.56 -8.89
C GLU A 424 -3.40 48.89 -8.98
N GLU A 425 -2.05 48.85 -9.07
CA GLU A 425 -1.22 50.04 -9.29
C GLU A 425 -1.61 50.76 -10.59
N ARG A 426 -1.82 50.02 -11.69
CA ARG A 426 -2.25 50.59 -13.00
C ARG A 426 -3.61 51.29 -12.93
N PHE A 427 -4.60 50.69 -12.25
CA PHE A 427 -5.92 51.32 -12.08
C PHE A 427 -5.85 52.59 -11.23
N GLN A 428 -5.00 52.60 -10.20
CA GLN A 428 -4.74 53.79 -9.39
C GLN A 428 -4.03 54.90 -10.19
N GLU A 429 -3.08 54.55 -11.07
CA GLU A 429 -2.45 55.50 -11.98
C GLU A 429 -3.47 56.12 -12.95
N ILE A 430 -4.33 55.31 -13.58
CA ILE A 430 -5.39 55.79 -14.48
C ILE A 430 -6.34 56.72 -13.75
N ARG A 431 -6.74 56.37 -12.53
CA ARG A 431 -7.61 57.20 -11.69
C ARG A 431 -7.01 58.59 -11.47
N ARG A 432 -5.74 58.63 -11.00
CA ARG A 432 -5.03 59.90 -10.75
C ARG A 432 -4.87 60.72 -12.02
N ALA A 433 -4.62 60.08 -13.16
CA ALA A 433 -4.50 60.77 -14.44
C ALA A 433 -5.82 61.41 -14.88
N ILE A 434 -6.95 60.71 -14.73
CA ILE A 434 -8.28 61.25 -15.05
C ILE A 434 -8.61 62.43 -14.13
N GLU A 435 -8.39 62.29 -12.83
CA GLU A 435 -8.60 63.36 -11.84
C GLU A 435 -7.77 64.61 -12.18
N ALA A 436 -6.48 64.43 -12.51
CA ALA A 436 -5.59 65.52 -12.89
C ALA A 436 -6.00 66.22 -14.20
N LEU A 437 -6.51 65.47 -15.19
CA LEU A 437 -6.99 66.03 -16.47
C LEU A 437 -8.31 66.79 -16.30
N TYR A 438 -9.21 66.33 -15.42
CA TYR A 438 -10.50 66.99 -15.18
C TYR A 438 -10.39 68.23 -14.29
N ALA A 439 -9.43 68.27 -13.35
CA ALA A 439 -9.28 69.38 -12.42
C ALA A 439 -9.27 70.79 -13.08
N PRO A 440 -8.45 71.07 -14.13
CA PRO A 440 -8.48 72.38 -14.79
C PRO A 440 -9.80 72.65 -15.51
N LEU A 441 -10.38 71.64 -16.16
CA LEU A 441 -11.67 71.76 -16.87
C LEU A 441 -12.83 72.10 -15.91
N VAL A 442 -12.87 71.47 -14.74
CA VAL A 442 -13.86 71.77 -13.70
C VAL A 442 -13.72 73.22 -13.24
N ALA A 443 -12.50 73.70 -13.04
CA ALA A 443 -12.24 75.08 -12.62
C ALA A 443 -12.67 76.11 -13.69
N GLU A 444 -12.38 75.85 -14.97
CA GLU A 444 -12.81 76.71 -16.09
C GLU A 444 -14.33 76.78 -16.21
N LEU A 445 -15.02 75.62 -16.13
CA LEU A 445 -16.47 75.54 -16.23
C LEU A 445 -17.18 76.20 -15.04
N ALA A 446 -16.62 76.09 -13.83
CA ALA A 446 -17.15 76.75 -12.64
C ALA A 446 -17.08 78.28 -12.74
N ALA A 447 -16.07 78.81 -13.45
CA ALA A 447 -15.91 80.25 -13.69
C ALA A 447 -16.84 80.80 -14.79
N LEU A 448 -17.28 79.95 -15.73
CA LEU A 448 -18.19 80.30 -16.83
C LEU A 448 -19.64 80.50 -16.35
N GLU A 449 -20.18 79.53 -15.60
CA GLU A 449 -21.55 79.58 -15.12
C GLU A 449 -21.71 78.78 -13.82
N LYS A 450 -22.50 79.30 -12.89
CA LYS A 450 -22.71 78.74 -11.54
C LYS A 450 -23.18 77.28 -11.53
N GLY A 451 -23.84 76.80 -12.61
CA GLY A 451 -24.35 75.44 -12.74
C GLY A 451 -23.38 74.44 -13.39
N LEU A 452 -22.36 74.90 -14.11
CA LEU A 452 -21.50 74.02 -14.93
C LEU A 452 -20.40 73.31 -14.13
N GLY A 453 -19.87 73.93 -13.08
CA GLY A 453 -18.89 73.31 -12.17
C GLY A 453 -19.41 72.02 -11.51
N PRO A 454 -20.56 72.06 -10.79
CA PRO A 454 -21.17 70.87 -10.20
C PRO A 454 -21.51 69.79 -11.24
N MET A 455 -21.90 70.19 -12.47
CA MET A 455 -22.16 69.25 -13.55
C MET A 455 -20.88 68.53 -14.01
N ALA A 456 -19.75 69.23 -14.08
CA ALA A 456 -18.46 68.67 -14.43
C ALA A 456 -17.92 67.73 -13.33
N GLU A 457 -18.09 68.08 -12.05
CA GLU A 457 -17.77 67.21 -10.91
C GLU A 457 -18.60 65.91 -10.94
N GLU A 458 -19.90 66.02 -11.20
CA GLU A 458 -20.79 64.86 -11.33
C GLU A 458 -20.40 63.99 -12.54
N ASN A 459 -19.94 64.59 -13.64
CA ASN A 459 -19.42 63.87 -14.79
C ASN A 459 -18.13 63.11 -14.46
N LEU A 460 -17.16 63.77 -13.80
CA LEU A 460 -15.94 63.14 -13.31
C LEU A 460 -16.27 61.95 -12.40
N ARG A 461 -17.19 62.12 -11.46
CA ARG A 461 -17.63 61.07 -10.54
C ARG A 461 -18.17 59.85 -11.29
N LYS A 462 -18.94 60.04 -12.37
CA LYS A 462 -19.44 58.95 -13.22
C LYS A 462 -18.31 58.22 -13.95
N ILE A 463 -17.36 58.96 -14.51
CA ILE A 463 -16.20 58.38 -15.21
C ILE A 463 -15.36 57.55 -14.24
N LEU A 464 -15.05 58.09 -13.06
CA LEU A 464 -14.32 57.36 -12.02
C LEU A 464 -15.12 56.13 -11.56
N GLY A 465 -16.44 56.24 -11.44
CA GLY A 465 -17.31 55.09 -11.16
C GLY A 465 -17.21 53.97 -12.20
N HIS A 466 -17.06 54.29 -13.50
CA HIS A 466 -16.82 53.28 -14.53
C HIS A 466 -15.44 52.63 -14.43
N VAL A 467 -14.41 53.41 -14.08
CA VAL A 467 -13.06 52.89 -13.83
C VAL A 467 -13.06 51.95 -12.62
N ASP A 468 -13.70 52.36 -11.51
CA ASP A 468 -13.82 51.56 -10.29
C ASP A 468 -14.59 50.25 -10.55
N PHE A 469 -15.64 50.28 -11.36
CA PHE A 469 -16.37 49.08 -11.77
C PHE A 469 -15.47 48.10 -12.55
N LEU A 470 -14.71 48.60 -13.52
CA LEU A 470 -13.79 47.77 -14.31
C LEU A 470 -12.67 47.20 -13.44
N ALA A 471 -12.10 48.01 -12.54
CA ALA A 471 -11.08 47.59 -11.58
C ALA A 471 -11.60 46.46 -10.68
N ALA A 472 -12.80 46.61 -10.12
CA ALA A 472 -13.43 45.59 -9.28
C ALA A 472 -13.64 44.27 -10.04
N ARG A 473 -14.07 44.32 -11.31
CA ARG A 473 -14.24 43.12 -12.16
C ARG A 473 -12.91 42.44 -12.44
N ALA A 474 -11.87 43.21 -12.75
CA ALA A 474 -10.56 42.67 -13.08
C ALA A 474 -9.88 42.03 -11.86
N LEU A 475 -9.93 42.69 -10.69
CA LEU A 475 -9.44 42.14 -9.42
C LEU A 475 -10.23 40.88 -9.00
N GLN A 476 -11.55 40.85 -9.21
CA GLN A 476 -12.36 39.67 -8.95
C GLN A 476 -12.00 38.50 -9.87
N ALA A 477 -11.74 38.75 -11.16
CA ALA A 477 -11.30 37.72 -12.10
C ALA A 477 -9.93 37.15 -11.70
N GLU A 478 -9.01 38.01 -11.27
CA GLU A 478 -7.69 37.61 -10.77
C GLU A 478 -7.80 36.75 -9.52
N LYS A 479 -8.62 37.16 -8.54
CA LYS A 479 -8.88 36.35 -7.34
C LYS A 479 -9.41 34.96 -7.69
N ARG A 480 -10.41 34.86 -8.58
CA ARG A 480 -10.98 33.57 -9.02
C ARG A 480 -9.93 32.68 -9.70
N ARG A 481 -9.02 33.29 -10.46
CA ARG A 481 -7.91 32.59 -11.13
C ARG A 481 -6.92 32.03 -10.10
N LEU A 482 -6.54 32.82 -9.09
CA LEU A 482 -5.69 32.39 -7.99
C LEU A 482 -6.35 31.27 -7.16
N ASP A 483 -7.64 31.40 -6.83
CA ASP A 483 -8.41 30.37 -6.12
C ASP A 483 -8.47 29.07 -6.94
N GLY A 484 -8.63 29.18 -8.25
CA GLY A 484 -8.61 28.04 -9.18
C GLY A 484 -7.25 27.34 -9.22
N ALA A 485 -6.17 28.11 -9.21
CA ALA A 485 -4.81 27.58 -9.15
C ALA A 485 -4.51 26.90 -7.81
N ALA A 486 -4.91 27.50 -6.69
CA ALA A 486 -4.76 26.90 -5.37
C ALA A 486 -5.44 25.52 -5.29
N ARG A 487 -6.69 25.40 -5.76
CA ARG A 487 -7.39 24.11 -5.84
C ARG A 487 -6.68 23.10 -6.75
N ARG A 488 -6.06 23.57 -7.83
CA ARG A 488 -5.31 22.72 -8.77
C ARG A 488 -4.03 22.17 -8.12
N PHE A 489 -3.26 23.01 -7.43
CA PHE A 489 -2.07 22.56 -6.70
C PHE A 489 -2.43 21.63 -5.54
N GLU A 490 -3.50 21.91 -4.82
CA GLU A 490 -4.01 21.03 -3.78
C GLU A 490 -4.34 19.65 -4.35
N ARG A 491 -5.09 19.61 -5.44
CA ARG A 491 -5.38 18.36 -6.15
C ARG A 491 -4.11 17.60 -6.58
N ILE A 492 -3.12 18.29 -7.14
CA ILE A 492 -1.84 17.68 -7.54
C ILE A 492 -1.14 17.08 -6.31
N ARG A 493 -1.07 17.83 -5.21
CA ARG A 493 -0.49 17.38 -3.94
C ARG A 493 -1.20 16.13 -3.42
N GLN A 494 -2.52 16.15 -3.35
CA GLN A 494 -3.30 15.05 -2.78
C GLN A 494 -3.32 13.78 -3.64
N LEU A 495 -3.00 13.87 -4.94
CA LEU A 495 -2.92 12.70 -5.81
C LEU A 495 -1.48 12.19 -6.03
N LEU A 496 -0.46 13.04 -5.94
CA LEU A 496 0.94 12.64 -6.19
C LEU A 496 1.77 12.51 -4.92
N ALA A 497 1.46 13.29 -3.88
CA ALA A 497 2.13 13.26 -2.59
C ALA A 497 1.11 13.28 -1.41
N PRO A 498 0.05 12.44 -1.42
CA PRO A 498 -0.91 12.40 -0.33
C PRO A 498 -0.20 12.09 0.99
N LEU A 499 -0.43 12.91 2.02
CA LEU A 499 0.22 12.79 3.33
C LEU A 499 1.75 12.64 3.24
N ASP A 500 2.37 13.28 2.24
CA ASP A 500 3.81 13.22 1.93
C ASP A 500 4.32 11.80 1.62
N ARG A 501 3.44 10.91 1.15
CA ARG A 501 3.73 9.52 0.79
C ARG A 501 3.42 9.26 -0.68
N THR A 502 3.82 8.09 -1.20
CA THR A 502 3.38 7.68 -2.53
C THR A 502 1.87 7.42 -2.54
N GLN A 503 1.25 7.69 -3.70
CA GLN A 503 -0.19 7.49 -3.92
C GLN A 503 -0.63 6.08 -3.49
N GLU A 504 0.11 5.05 -3.91
CA GLU A 504 -0.22 3.66 -3.60
C GLU A 504 -0.20 3.30 -2.11
N ARG A 505 0.37 4.15 -1.23
CA ARG A 505 0.42 3.96 0.22
C ARG A 505 -0.68 4.66 0.99
N VAL A 506 -1.49 5.46 0.31
CA VAL A 506 -2.57 6.24 0.95
C VAL A 506 -3.90 5.96 0.28
N ILE A 507 -3.96 6.07 -1.04
CA ILE A 507 -5.21 5.93 -1.79
C ILE A 507 -5.45 4.46 -2.10
N GLY A 508 -6.63 3.97 -1.73
CA GLY A 508 -7.07 2.59 -1.97
C GLY A 508 -7.67 2.36 -3.36
N PRO A 509 -7.86 1.09 -3.78
CA PRO A 509 -8.37 0.75 -5.11
C PRO A 509 -9.79 1.28 -5.38
N PHE A 510 -10.64 1.37 -4.35
CA PHE A 510 -12.01 1.88 -4.48
C PHE A 510 -12.10 3.33 -4.98
N HIS A 511 -11.09 4.15 -4.72
CA HIS A 511 -11.02 5.50 -5.30
C HIS A 511 -11.09 5.47 -6.83
N PHE A 512 -10.45 4.48 -7.45
CA PHE A 512 -10.40 4.31 -8.90
C PHE A 512 -11.59 3.49 -9.41
N ILE A 513 -11.98 2.42 -8.71
CA ILE A 513 -13.11 1.55 -9.11
C ILE A 513 -14.41 2.35 -9.21
N VAL A 514 -14.66 3.26 -8.27
CA VAL A 514 -15.88 4.10 -8.32
C VAL A 514 -15.84 5.11 -9.47
N ARG A 515 -14.65 5.50 -9.94
CA ARG A 515 -14.52 6.45 -11.05
C ARG A 515 -14.55 5.80 -12.43
N HIS A 516 -14.07 4.56 -12.54
CA HIS A 516 -13.84 3.90 -13.83
C HIS A 516 -14.65 2.62 -14.04
N GLY A 517 -15.28 2.08 -12.99
CA GLY A 517 -15.92 0.78 -13.02
C GLY A 517 -14.93 -0.37 -12.80
N LEU A 518 -15.43 -1.45 -12.20
CA LEU A 518 -14.61 -2.61 -11.82
C LEU A 518 -14.06 -3.36 -13.05
N GLU A 519 -14.85 -3.49 -14.11
CA GLU A 519 -14.45 -4.20 -15.33
C GLU A 519 -13.30 -3.49 -16.04
N ALA A 520 -13.47 -2.20 -16.37
CA ALA A 520 -12.42 -1.37 -16.96
C ALA A 520 -11.18 -1.27 -16.06
N TRP A 521 -11.38 -1.26 -14.72
CA TRP A 521 -10.29 -1.34 -13.76
C TRP A 521 -9.42 -2.59 -14.01
N HIS A 522 -10.05 -3.76 -14.11
CA HIS A 522 -9.34 -5.02 -14.37
C HIS A 522 -8.74 -5.11 -15.77
N GLU A 523 -9.46 -4.69 -16.80
CA GLU A 523 -8.97 -4.72 -18.18
C GLU A 523 -7.69 -3.91 -18.34
N ARG A 524 -7.65 -2.70 -17.75
CA ARG A 524 -6.44 -1.87 -17.82
C ARG A 524 -5.25 -2.55 -17.16
N TRP A 525 -5.41 -3.11 -15.96
CA TRP A 525 -4.32 -3.81 -15.28
C TRP A 525 -3.85 -5.08 -16.01
N ARG A 526 -4.76 -5.79 -16.70
CA ARG A 526 -4.41 -6.94 -17.55
C ARG A 526 -3.63 -6.52 -18.81
N ALA A 527 -3.98 -5.37 -19.39
CA ALA A 527 -3.33 -4.86 -20.61
C ALA A 527 -1.93 -4.27 -20.34
N LEU A 528 -1.65 -3.81 -19.12
CA LEU A 528 -0.37 -3.21 -18.77
C LEU A 528 0.74 -4.27 -18.62
N SER A 529 1.93 -3.92 -19.10
CA SER A 529 3.17 -4.59 -18.69
C SER A 529 3.48 -4.22 -17.24
N LEU A 530 3.80 -5.20 -16.40
CA LEU A 530 4.22 -4.97 -15.02
C LEU A 530 5.71 -5.30 -14.87
N PRO A 531 6.61 -4.36 -15.21
CA PRO A 531 8.03 -4.56 -14.97
C PRO A 531 8.29 -4.71 -13.46
N LEU A 532 8.66 -5.92 -13.03
CA LEU A 532 9.05 -6.21 -11.65
C LEU A 532 10.52 -5.85 -11.44
N ASP A 533 10.85 -4.59 -11.73
CA ASP A 533 12.20 -4.02 -11.67
C ASP A 533 12.46 -3.31 -10.32
N GLY A 534 11.47 -3.25 -9.43
CA GLY A 534 11.54 -2.56 -8.14
C GLY A 534 11.58 -1.04 -8.24
N ARG A 535 11.35 -0.46 -9.43
CA ARG A 535 11.21 0.98 -9.62
C ARG A 535 9.76 1.39 -9.45
N HIS A 536 9.54 2.69 -9.26
CA HIS A 536 8.20 3.27 -9.19
C HIS A 536 7.78 3.76 -10.57
N HIS A 537 6.58 3.36 -10.99
CA HIS A 537 6.07 3.62 -12.33
C HIS A 537 4.92 4.63 -12.30
N LEU A 538 4.79 5.40 -13.38
CA LEU A 538 3.61 6.21 -13.63
C LEU A 538 2.69 5.44 -14.58
N VAL A 539 1.50 5.11 -14.10
CA VAL A 539 0.47 4.45 -14.90
C VAL A 539 -0.52 5.51 -15.33
N TYR A 540 -0.37 6.01 -16.55
CA TYR A 540 -1.34 6.92 -17.14
C TYR A 540 -2.64 6.16 -17.38
N TRP A 541 -3.75 6.69 -16.87
CA TRP A 541 -5.07 6.12 -17.11
C TRP A 541 -5.68 6.85 -18.30
N ASP A 542 -5.70 6.21 -19.47
CA ASP A 542 -6.41 6.78 -20.60
C ASP A 542 -7.91 6.60 -20.33
N GLY A 543 -8.65 7.70 -20.26
CA GLY A 543 -10.09 7.67 -20.06
C GLY A 543 -10.79 7.02 -21.25
N GLY A 544 -10.83 5.69 -21.28
CA GLY A 544 -11.77 4.94 -22.10
C GLY A 544 -13.13 4.96 -21.42
N GLY A 545 -13.80 6.11 -21.45
CA GLY A 545 -15.24 6.18 -21.30
C GLY A 545 -15.84 6.25 -22.71
N GLY A 546 -16.81 5.40 -22.98
CA GLY A 546 -17.72 5.58 -24.12
C GLY A 546 -18.49 6.88 -24.05
#